data_AF-A0A497BVH2-F1
#
_entry.id   AF-A0A497BVH2-F1
#
_cell.length_a   1.000
_cell.length_b   1.000
_cell.length_c   1.000
_cell.angle_alpha   90.00
_cell.angle_beta   90.00
_cell.angle_gamma   90.00
#
_symmetry.space_group_name_H-M   'P 1'
#
loop_
_entity.id
_entity.type
_entity.pdbx_description
1 polymer ?
#
loop_
_entity_poly.entity_id
_entity_poly.type
_entity_poly.pdbx_seq_one_letter_code
_entity_poly.pdbx_strand_id
1 'polypeptide(L)'
;MATNDVETFHIKVTMQKRWIPHFMGLLSYMQEMGSIGSSRMAHFLCDGDGDFRPKFLYDFIDRDKGYDLEIAEPISIEKEEPWFDAG
;
A
#
# COMPACT_ATOMS: atom_id res chain seq x y z
N MET A 1 6.34 8.46 -26.89
CA MET A 1 6.06 9.49 -25.87
C MET A 1 5.97 8.74 -24.56
N ALA A 2 6.84 9.00 -23.60
CA ALA A 2 6.68 8.42 -22.26
C ALA A 2 5.39 9.03 -21.69
N THR A 3 4.36 8.21 -21.52
CA THR A 3 3.19 8.59 -20.74
C THR A 3 3.68 8.84 -19.33
N ASN A 4 3.44 10.04 -18.80
CA ASN A 4 3.54 10.25 -17.36
C ASN A 4 2.37 9.47 -16.74
N ASP A 5 2.54 8.16 -16.55
CA ASP A 5 1.59 7.27 -15.86
C ASP A 5 1.68 7.49 -14.34
N VAL A 6 1.59 8.75 -13.93
CA VAL A 6 1.56 9.16 -12.53
C VAL A 6 0.14 9.56 -12.23
N GLU A 7 -0.47 8.86 -11.29
CA GLU A 7 -1.83 9.13 -10.84
C GLU A 7 -1.86 9.48 -9.37
N THR A 8 -2.77 10.38 -9.00
CA THR A 8 -3.03 10.70 -7.59
C THR A 8 -4.39 10.14 -7.18
N PHE A 9 -4.40 9.43 -6.07
CA PHE A 9 -5.58 8.81 -5.49
C PHE A 9 -5.59 9.02 -3.98
N HIS A 10 -6.77 8.92 -3.37
CA HIS A 10 -6.91 8.92 -1.92
C HIS A 10 -7.17 7.50 -1.42
N ILE A 11 -6.63 7.20 -0.25
CA ILE A 11 -7.05 6.05 0.56
C ILE A 11 -7.70 6.59 1.82
N LYS A 12 -8.99 6.28 2.01
CA LYS A 12 -9.68 6.46 3.28
C LYS A 12 -9.53 5.19 4.11
N VAL A 13 -8.86 5.33 5.25
CA VAL A 13 -8.58 4.22 6.17
C VAL A 13 -9.38 4.39 7.46
N THR A 14 -10.03 3.32 7.92
CA THR A 14 -10.63 3.24 9.26
C THR A 14 -9.98 2.11 10.05
N MET A 15 -9.31 2.44 11.15
CA MET A 15 -8.67 1.47 12.07
C MET A 15 -8.63 2.02 13.49
N GLN A 16 -8.26 1.18 14.47
CA GLN A 16 -8.12 1.62 15.85
C GLN A 16 -6.93 2.58 16.01
N LYS A 17 -7.09 3.60 16.86
CA LYS A 17 -6.15 4.72 16.99
C LYS A 17 -4.71 4.28 17.31
N ARG A 18 -4.53 3.20 18.06
CA ARG A 18 -3.20 2.65 18.42
C ARG A 18 -2.40 2.13 17.22
N TRP A 19 -3.08 1.70 16.15
CA TRP A 19 -2.44 1.15 14.95
C TRP A 19 -2.00 2.22 13.96
N ILE A 20 -2.60 3.42 14.04
CA ILE A 20 -2.32 4.54 13.12
C ILE A 20 -0.82 4.87 13.08
N PRO A 21 -0.09 5.06 14.21
CA PRO A 21 1.32 5.40 14.15
C PRO A 21 2.18 4.32 13.46
N HIS A 22 1.86 3.04 13.68
CA HIS A 22 2.58 1.93 13.06
C HIS A 22 2.33 1.89 11.54
N PHE A 23 1.07 2.06 11.12
CA PHE A 23 0.71 2.07 9.70
C PHE A 23 1.35 3.25 8.98
N MET A 24 1.34 4.44 9.60
CA MET A 24 2.04 5.61 9.07
C MET A 24 3.56 5.41 9.00
N GLY A 25 4.15 4.69 9.97
CA GLY A 25 5.56 4.32 9.94
C GLY A 25 5.93 3.45 8.73
N LEU A 26 5.09 2.46 8.40
CA LEU A 26 5.25 1.64 7.19
C LEU A 26 5.25 2.52 5.93
N LEU A 27 4.24 3.37 5.76
CA LEU A 27 4.11 4.25 4.59
C LEU A 27 5.28 5.22 4.48
N SER A 28 5.71 5.81 5.60
CA SER A 28 6.86 6.71 5.65
C SER A 28 8.15 6.02 5.22
N TYR A 29 8.37 4.78 5.68
CA TYR A 29 9.54 4.01 5.29
C TYR A 29 9.53 3.65 3.80
N MET A 30 8.39 3.20 3.27
CA MET A 30 8.23 2.92 1.83
C MET A 30 8.50 4.18 0.99
N GLN A 31 7.98 5.34 1.40
CA GLN A 31 8.22 6.62 0.72
C GLN A 31 9.71 6.99 0.73
N GLU A 32 10.38 6.84 1.88
CA GLU A 32 11.82 7.11 2.00
C GLU A 32 12.63 6.20 1.06
N MET A 33 12.40 4.88 1.11
CA MET A 33 13.12 3.90 0.29
C MET A 33 12.89 4.12 -1.21
N GLY A 34 11.66 4.42 -1.61
CA GLY A 34 11.32 4.78 -2.98
C GLY A 34 12.02 6.07 -3.44
N SER A 35 12.12 7.08 -2.56
CA SER A 35 12.77 8.36 -2.89
C SER A 35 14.28 8.24 -3.17
N ILE A 36 14.94 7.24 -2.57
CA ILE A 36 16.37 6.98 -2.75
C ILE A 36 16.67 5.80 -3.70
N GLY A 37 15.63 5.17 -4.26
CA GLY A 37 15.76 4.01 -5.15
C GLY A 37 16.39 2.79 -4.47
N SER A 38 16.10 2.55 -3.17
CA SER A 38 16.67 1.43 -2.42
C SER A 38 15.66 0.32 -2.18
N SER A 39 15.98 -0.90 -2.60
CA SER A 39 15.18 -2.09 -2.30
C SER A 39 15.38 -2.50 -0.84
N ARG A 40 14.33 -2.41 -0.03
CA ARG A 40 14.28 -2.88 1.36
C ARG A 40 12.94 -3.52 1.66
N MET A 41 12.96 -4.48 2.57
CA MET A 41 11.74 -5.12 3.06
C MET A 41 11.07 -4.24 4.12
N ALA A 42 9.76 -4.09 4.00
CA ALA A 42 8.93 -3.38 4.98
C ALA A 42 7.77 -4.30 5.35
N HIS A 43 7.64 -4.65 6.62
CA HIS A 43 6.63 -5.59 7.09
C HIS A 43 5.66 -4.92 8.05
N PHE A 44 4.38 -5.26 7.90
CA PHE A 44 3.30 -4.90 8.82
C PHE A 44 2.43 -6.14 9.00
N LEU A 45 2.31 -6.64 10.23
CA LEU A 45 1.54 -7.86 10.50
C LEU A 45 0.04 -7.62 10.27
N CYS A 46 -0.59 -8.46 9.44
CA CYS A 46 -1.95 -8.28 8.95
C CYS A 46 -3.04 -8.47 9.99
N ASP A 47 -2.81 -9.34 10.98
CA ASP A 47 -3.54 -9.53 12.23
C ASP A 47 -2.90 -10.76 12.91
N GLY A 48 -2.84 -10.81 14.23
CA GLY A 48 -2.26 -11.95 14.95
C GLY A 48 -3.08 -12.35 16.17
N ASP A 49 -3.72 -11.37 16.80
CA ASP A 49 -4.57 -11.53 17.97
C ASP A 49 -6.07 -11.27 17.69
N GLY A 50 -6.43 -10.92 16.45
CA GLY A 50 -7.82 -10.74 16.01
C GLY A 50 -8.34 -9.31 16.12
N ASP A 51 -7.47 -8.36 16.51
CA ASP A 51 -7.81 -7.01 16.94
C ASP A 51 -7.45 -5.95 15.86
N PHE A 52 -6.57 -6.28 14.91
CA PHE A 52 -6.28 -5.41 13.78
C PHE A 52 -7.24 -5.68 12.61
N ARG A 53 -8.32 -4.87 12.56
CA ARG A 53 -9.38 -4.97 11.53
C ARG A 53 -9.56 -3.67 10.74
N PRO A 54 -8.58 -3.28 9.91
CA PRO A 54 -8.68 -2.07 9.12
C PRO A 54 -9.74 -2.19 8.02
N LYS A 55 -10.31 -1.04 7.61
CA LYS A 55 -11.15 -0.92 6.42
C LYS A 55 -10.56 0.12 5.50
N PHE A 56 -10.33 -0.25 4.25
CA PHE A 56 -9.77 0.61 3.22
C PHE A 56 -10.82 0.89 2.15
N LEU A 57 -10.95 2.17 1.79
CA LEU A 57 -11.71 2.65 0.63
C LEU A 57 -10.76 3.54 -0.17
N TYR A 58 -10.87 3.52 -1.49
CA TYR A 58 -9.99 4.31 -2.36
C TYR A 58 -10.80 5.01 -3.46
N ASP A 59 -10.34 6.19 -3.87
CA ASP A 59 -10.87 6.92 -5.02
C ASP A 59 -9.77 7.71 -5.75
N PHE A 60 -9.97 8.00 -7.03
CA PHE A 60 -9.03 8.79 -7.84
C PHE A 60 -9.44 10.27 -7.89
N ILE A 61 -8.44 11.15 -7.97
CA ILE A 61 -8.66 12.60 -8.06
C ILE A 61 -9.19 12.99 -9.44
N ASP A 62 -8.56 12.47 -10.50
CA ASP A 62 -9.08 12.60 -11.86
C ASP A 62 -10.07 11.46 -12.09
N ARG A 63 -11.36 11.76 -12.18
CA ARG A 63 -12.43 10.75 -12.34
C ARG A 63 -12.85 10.55 -13.79
N ASP A 64 -12.35 11.39 -14.70
CA ASP A 64 -12.81 11.44 -16.10
C ASP A 64 -12.04 10.46 -17.01
N LYS A 65 -10.91 9.92 -16.54
CA LYS A 65 -10.34 8.73 -17.16
C LYS A 65 -11.05 7.53 -16.54
N GLY A 66 -11.76 6.74 -17.34
CA GLY A 66 -12.32 5.49 -16.84
C GLY A 66 -11.18 4.58 -16.37
N TYR A 67 -11.09 4.31 -15.07
CA TYR A 67 -10.06 3.42 -14.51
C TYR A 67 -10.69 2.10 -14.10
N ASP A 68 -10.16 1.01 -14.65
CA ASP A 68 -10.26 -0.31 -14.03
C ASP A 68 -9.06 -0.46 -13.09
N LEU A 69 -9.32 -0.48 -11.78
CA LEU A 69 -8.30 -0.75 -10.78
C LEU A 69 -7.89 -2.22 -10.87
N GLU A 70 -6.67 -2.48 -11.30
CA GLU A 70 -6.05 -3.78 -11.18
C GLU A 70 -5.44 -3.91 -9.78
N ILE A 71 -6.01 -4.80 -8.96
CA ILE A 71 -5.39 -5.18 -7.69
C ILE A 71 -4.32 -6.22 -8.05
N ALA A 72 -3.06 -5.86 -7.85
CA ALA A 72 -1.95 -6.76 -8.10
C ALA A 72 -2.04 -8.03 -7.24
N GLU A 73 -1.72 -9.18 -7.83
CA GLU A 73 -1.42 -10.41 -7.08
C GLU A 73 0.03 -10.36 -6.55
N PRO A 74 0.33 -11.07 -5.46
CA PRO A 74 1.71 -11.17 -4.99
C PRO A 74 2.61 -11.85 -6.03
N ILE A 75 3.85 -11.37 -6.17
CA ILE A 75 4.85 -11.95 -7.08
C ILE A 75 5.36 -13.32 -6.61
N SER A 76 5.26 -13.60 -5.32
CA SER A 76 5.56 -14.89 -4.72
C SER A 76 4.83 -15.05 -3.38
N ILE A 77 4.67 -16.30 -2.95
CA ILE A 77 4.20 -16.65 -1.61
C ILE A 77 5.24 -17.59 -1.01
N GLU A 78 5.97 -17.12 -0.01
CA GLU A 78 6.99 -17.91 0.68
C GLU A 78 6.57 -18.09 2.13
N LYS A 79 6.45 -19.35 2.59
CA LYS A 79 6.04 -19.66 3.98
C LYS A 79 4.74 -18.94 4.40
N GLU A 80 3.76 -18.87 3.49
CA GLU A 80 2.48 -18.19 3.70
C GLU A 80 2.56 -16.65 3.80
N GLU A 81 3.74 -16.07 3.51
CA GLU A 81 3.94 -14.62 3.45
C GLU A 81 3.84 -14.16 1.97
N PRO A 82 2.83 -13.37 1.60
CA PRO A 82 2.71 -12.83 0.24
C PRO A 82 3.69 -11.67 0.04
N TRP A 83 4.40 -11.70 -1.09
CA TRP A 83 5.37 -10.67 -1.48
C TRP A 83 4.81 -9.81 -2.60
N PHE A 84 4.77 -8.50 -2.38
CA PHE A 84 4.41 -7.51 -3.39
C PHE A 84 5.66 -6.72 -3.76
N ASP A 85 5.82 -6.47 -5.06
CA ASP A 85 6.96 -5.72 -5.57
C ASP A 85 6.55 -4.27 -5.87
N ALA A 86 7.46 -3.34 -5.54
CA ALA A 86 7.27 -1.92 -5.79
C ALA A 86 7.92 -1.46 -7.11
N GLY A 87 8.56 -2.36 -7.87
CA GLY A 87 9.10 -2.07 -9.21
C GLY A 87 9.86 -3.23 -9.85
#